data_AF-A0A6I7XMY5-F1
#
_entry.id   AF-A0A6I7XMY5-F1
#
_cell.length_a   1.000
_cell.length_b   1.000
_cell.length_c   1.000
_cell.angle_alpha   90.00
_cell.angle_beta   90.00
_cell.angle_gamma   90.00
#
_symmetry.space_group_name_H-M   'P 1'
#
loop_
_entity.id
_entity.type
_entity.pdbx_description
1 polymer ?
#
loop_
_entity_poly.entity_id
_entity_poly.type
_entity_poly.pdbx_seq_one_letter_code
_entity_poly.pdbx_strand_id
1 'polypeptide(L)'
;MSLRDFAAYLGVSDRTVSNWEGGGAGYQPRAESQAVLDTALDHASGEAQTRFAAALGTNGAAPPATGRIEVDSHKFLPVFIGVERAGRLRAHMRPSTHDEWLESSSARVDHPEAQECILHAFACGVAVFHLVQPHQPAALTDLAVWRYRSYASDLPWARDKLRDLLDEEPAGVPNPEYVLSLYWLISGPWSGDAHDTALRLLSTPSVLVDRGAPDGPAPLGGAVEESLLATGFDHPDIVSFGVRGVSTAYAGWSGVAYASHSRERSLTIDELVTCELTVQALWCFTRQVQQMIEDGQDPFMPEQYGWRFLRAASSRLTAARAQETAQHVLMREAIMKTSGLAERLRAAQDALREGVG
;
A
#
# COMPACT_ATOMS: atom_id res chain seq x y z
N MET A 1 21.45 -7.05 40.91
CA MET A 1 22.50 -8.09 40.72
C MET A 1 23.85 -7.41 40.86
N SER A 2 24.85 -8.05 41.51
CA SER A 2 26.20 -7.47 41.57
C SER A 2 26.93 -7.64 40.23
N LEU A 3 28.02 -6.91 40.00
CA LEU A 3 28.82 -7.03 38.77
C LEU A 3 29.35 -8.45 38.56
N ARG A 4 29.75 -9.12 39.66
CA ARG A 4 30.25 -10.51 39.62
C ARG A 4 29.15 -11.50 39.25
N ASP A 5 27.95 -11.32 39.83
CA ASP A 5 26.80 -12.16 39.51
C ASP A 5 26.37 -11.97 38.05
N PHE A 6 26.49 -10.75 37.52
CA PHE A 6 26.18 -10.46 36.12
C PHE A 6 27.22 -11.06 35.17
N ALA A 7 28.51 -10.94 35.48
CA ALA A 7 29.59 -11.55 34.71
C ALA A 7 29.43 -13.09 34.65
N ALA A 8 29.11 -13.70 35.79
CA ALA A 8 28.80 -15.14 35.87
C ALA A 8 27.56 -15.52 35.05
N TYR A 9 26.49 -14.72 35.09
CA TYR A 9 25.28 -14.93 34.30
C TYR A 9 25.54 -14.89 32.78
N LEU A 10 26.40 -13.97 32.32
CA LEU A 10 26.78 -13.85 30.91
C LEU A 10 27.85 -14.86 30.47
N GLY A 11 28.45 -15.60 31.40
CA GLY A 11 29.57 -16.51 31.11
C GLY A 11 30.86 -15.79 30.71
N VAL A 12 31.07 -14.54 31.16
CA VAL A 12 32.26 -13.72 30.87
C VAL A 12 33.03 -13.38 32.14
N SER A 13 34.27 -12.88 31.99
CA SER A 13 35.08 -12.48 33.15
C SER A 13 34.62 -11.16 33.78
N ASP A 14 34.77 -10.99 35.10
CA ASP A 14 34.53 -9.72 35.81
C ASP A 14 35.27 -8.54 35.15
N ARG A 15 36.49 -8.80 34.65
CA ARG A 15 37.31 -7.81 33.95
C ARG A 15 36.67 -7.35 32.64
N THR A 16 35.98 -8.25 31.94
CA THR A 16 35.26 -7.94 30.70
C THR A 16 34.14 -6.96 30.97
N VAL A 17 33.28 -7.23 31.96
CA VAL A 17 32.17 -6.35 32.34
C VAL A 17 32.68 -5.01 32.88
N SER A 18 33.77 -5.03 33.67
CA SER A 18 34.40 -3.80 34.18
C SER A 18 34.95 -2.92 33.06
N ASN A 19 35.48 -3.51 31.97
CA ASN A 19 35.95 -2.75 30.81
C ASN A 19 34.77 -2.13 30.04
N TRP A 20 33.61 -2.80 30.00
CA TRP A 20 32.40 -2.25 29.39
C TRP A 20 31.89 -1.05 30.17
N GLU A 21 31.76 -1.17 31.49
CA GLU A 21 31.35 -0.06 32.36
C GLU A 21 32.34 1.12 32.28
N GLY A 22 33.64 0.84 32.28
CA GLY A 22 34.68 1.87 32.18
C GLY A 22 34.69 2.62 30.84
N GLY A 23 34.18 2.02 29.77
CA GLY A 23 34.07 2.65 28.46
C GLY A 23 32.86 3.58 28.29
N GLY A 24 31.86 3.50 29.19
CA GLY A 24 30.69 4.37 29.21
C GLY A 24 29.95 4.45 27.88
N ALA A 25 29.41 5.63 27.54
CA ALA A 25 28.60 5.85 26.33
C ALA A 25 29.37 5.68 25.00
N GLY A 26 30.70 5.64 25.02
CA GLY A 26 31.54 5.46 23.83
C GLY A 26 31.94 4.00 23.57
N TYR A 27 31.56 3.08 24.45
CA TYR A 27 31.93 1.67 24.31
C TYR A 27 31.03 0.98 23.27
N GLN A 28 31.66 0.37 22.26
CA GLN A 28 30.97 -0.50 21.31
C GLN A 28 31.40 -1.96 21.56
N PRO A 29 30.49 -2.84 22.02
CA PRO A 29 30.78 -4.25 22.17
C PRO A 29 31.15 -4.89 20.84
N ARG A 30 32.05 -5.89 20.87
CA ARG A 30 32.28 -6.74 19.69
C ARG A 30 31.04 -7.62 19.45
N ALA A 31 30.85 -8.07 18.21
CA ALA A 31 29.67 -8.84 17.79
C ALA A 31 29.34 -10.01 18.72
N GLU A 32 30.34 -10.78 19.16
CA GLU A 32 30.15 -11.89 20.10
C GLU A 32 29.63 -11.43 21.47
N SER A 33 30.17 -10.32 22.00
CA SER A 33 29.72 -9.75 23.27
C SER A 33 28.33 -9.13 23.15
N GLN A 34 28.01 -8.53 22.00
CA GLN A 34 26.69 -7.98 21.71
C GLN A 34 25.63 -9.10 21.70
N ALA A 35 25.88 -10.21 21.02
CA ALA A 35 24.95 -11.34 20.96
C ALA A 35 24.64 -11.93 22.35
N VAL A 36 25.64 -11.97 23.24
CA VAL A 36 25.47 -12.42 24.63
C VAL A 36 24.61 -11.43 25.43
N LEU A 37 24.82 -10.12 25.24
CA LEU A 37 24.01 -9.07 25.89
C LEU A 37 22.56 -9.05 25.38
N ASP A 38 22.35 -9.26 24.09
CA ASP A 38 21.01 -9.34 23.48
C ASP A 38 20.25 -10.55 24.01
N THR A 39 20.90 -11.73 24.07
CA THR A 39 20.32 -12.95 24.65
C THR A 39 19.94 -12.75 26.12
N ALA A 40 20.80 -12.06 26.88
CA ALA A 40 20.54 -11.74 28.28
C ALA A 40 19.36 -10.77 28.45
N LEU A 41 19.19 -9.81 27.54
CA LEU A 41 18.05 -8.89 27.55
C LEU A 41 16.74 -9.61 27.23
N ASP A 42 16.74 -10.54 26.27
CA ASP A 42 15.57 -11.34 25.89
C ASP A 42 15.06 -12.22 27.04
N HIS A 43 15.97 -12.72 27.89
CA HIS A 43 15.64 -13.54 29.06
C HIS A 43 15.41 -12.72 30.33
N ALA A 44 15.61 -11.41 30.30
CA ALA A 44 15.39 -10.55 31.45
C ALA A 44 13.89 -10.41 31.77
N SER A 45 13.56 -10.05 33.01
CA SER A 45 12.17 -9.76 33.38
C SER A 45 11.62 -8.57 32.58
N GLY A 46 10.30 -8.53 32.37
CA GLY A 46 9.66 -7.42 31.66
C GLY A 46 9.94 -6.04 32.30
N GLU A 47 10.12 -5.99 33.63
CA GLU A 47 10.54 -4.77 34.33
C GLU A 47 11.96 -4.33 33.94
N ALA A 48 12.90 -5.27 33.83
CA ALA A 48 14.27 -4.99 33.42
C ALA A 48 14.35 -4.55 31.94
N GLN A 49 13.58 -5.20 31.05
CA GLN A 49 13.45 -4.80 29.65
C GLN A 49 12.86 -3.38 29.52
N THR A 50 11.83 -3.07 30.31
CA THR A 50 11.20 -1.74 30.33
C THR A 50 12.18 -0.65 30.79
N ARG A 51 12.96 -0.93 31.85
CA ARG A 51 14.00 -0.01 32.34
C ARG A 51 15.13 0.19 31.31
N PHE A 52 15.53 -0.87 30.62
CA PHE A 52 16.54 -0.80 29.56
C PHE A 52 16.06 0.06 28.39
N ALA A 53 14.81 -0.11 27.96
CA ALA A 53 14.18 0.75 26.96
C ALA A 53 14.06 2.22 27.42
N ALA A 54 13.72 2.46 28.69
CA ALA A 54 13.70 3.81 29.25
C ALA A 54 15.09 4.47 29.26
N ALA A 55 16.15 3.71 29.58
CA ALA A 55 17.52 4.19 29.58
C ALA A 55 18.07 4.51 28.17
N LEU A 56 17.60 3.80 27.14
CA LEU A 56 17.93 4.06 25.73
C LEU A 56 17.16 5.23 25.11
N GLY A 57 16.24 5.86 25.86
CA GLY A 57 15.32 6.85 25.29
C GLY A 57 14.32 6.24 24.29
N THR A 58 14.20 4.92 24.24
CA THR A 58 13.22 4.20 23.39
C THR A 58 11.84 4.09 24.04
N ASN A 59 11.69 4.44 25.32
CA ASN A 59 10.41 4.92 25.85
C ASN A 59 10.22 6.41 25.55
N GLY A 60 10.10 6.71 24.26
CA GLY A 60 9.05 7.63 23.87
C GLY A 60 7.73 6.97 24.25
N ALA A 61 7.27 7.18 25.49
CA ALA A 61 5.84 7.24 25.70
C ALA A 61 5.36 8.20 24.61
N ALA A 62 4.59 7.67 23.64
CA ALA A 62 3.86 8.53 22.75
C ALA A 62 3.18 9.57 23.65
N PRO A 63 3.32 10.88 23.38
CA PRO A 63 2.56 11.88 24.12
C PRO A 63 1.11 11.39 24.17
N PRO A 64 0.39 11.55 25.29
CA PRO A 64 -0.99 11.10 25.40
C PRO A 64 -1.73 11.55 24.15
N ALA A 65 -2.23 10.58 23.38
CA ALA A 65 -2.81 10.81 22.07
C ALA A 65 -4.10 11.62 22.25
N THR A 66 -3.93 12.93 22.32
CA THR A 66 -4.88 13.95 21.87
C THR A 66 -4.83 14.04 20.33
N GLY A 67 -4.49 12.91 19.68
CA GLY A 67 -3.90 12.85 18.36
C GLY A 67 -4.94 13.02 17.27
N ARG A 68 -4.72 14.01 16.40
CA ARG A 68 -5.47 14.13 15.16
C ARG A 68 -5.13 12.94 14.26
N ILE A 69 -6.11 12.51 13.48
CA ILE A 69 -5.87 11.58 12.39
C ILE A 69 -5.12 12.36 11.31
N GLU A 70 -3.96 11.88 10.90
CA GLU A 70 -3.19 12.41 9.77
C GLU A 70 -2.91 11.26 8.82
N VAL A 71 -3.30 11.41 7.55
CA VAL A 71 -3.23 10.33 6.56
C VAL A 71 -3.01 10.92 5.18
N ASP A 72 -2.11 10.32 4.41
CA ASP A 72 -2.00 10.59 2.98
C ASP A 72 -2.87 9.57 2.22
N SER A 73 -3.83 10.09 1.46
CA SER A 73 -4.65 9.28 0.55
C SER A 73 -3.99 9.26 -0.82
N HIS A 74 -3.58 8.07 -1.24
CA HIS A 74 -3.10 7.78 -2.59
C HIS A 74 -4.26 7.17 -3.38
N LYS A 75 -4.71 7.82 -4.45
CA LYS A 75 -5.76 7.29 -5.32
C LYS A 75 -5.17 6.85 -6.65
N PHE A 76 -5.63 5.71 -7.14
CA PHE A 76 -5.30 5.18 -8.46
C PHE A 76 -6.56 5.13 -9.31
N LEU A 77 -6.55 5.83 -10.44
CA LEU A 77 -7.64 5.88 -11.41
C LEU A 77 -7.15 5.28 -12.73
N PRO A 78 -7.24 3.95 -12.89
CA PRO A 78 -6.79 3.28 -14.09
C PRO A 78 -7.84 3.35 -15.21
N VAL A 79 -7.36 3.41 -16.44
CA VAL A 79 -8.19 3.45 -17.65
C VAL A 79 -7.44 2.83 -18.83
N PHE A 80 -8.11 1.92 -19.54
CA PHE A 80 -7.57 1.35 -20.77
C PHE A 80 -7.84 2.32 -21.92
N ILE A 81 -6.78 2.92 -22.46
CA ILE A 81 -6.83 3.85 -23.59
C ILE A 81 -6.39 3.21 -24.91
N GLY A 82 -5.86 1.98 -24.87
CA GLY A 82 -5.33 1.30 -26.05
C GLY A 82 -3.88 1.68 -26.35
N VAL A 83 -3.20 0.77 -27.05
CA VAL A 83 -1.75 0.81 -27.26
C VAL A 83 -1.28 2.04 -28.03
N GLU A 84 -2.03 2.44 -29.07
CA GLU A 84 -1.65 3.59 -29.90
C GLU A 84 -1.69 4.91 -29.12
N ARG A 85 -2.77 5.14 -28.37
CA ARG A 85 -2.91 6.32 -27.50
C ARG A 85 -1.87 6.33 -26.39
N ALA A 86 -1.61 5.17 -25.77
CA ALA A 86 -0.52 5.06 -24.80
C ALA A 86 0.84 5.40 -25.43
N GLY A 87 1.13 4.92 -26.65
CA GLY A 87 2.34 5.28 -27.39
C GLY A 87 2.50 6.79 -27.62
N ARG A 88 1.41 7.46 -28.04
CA ARG A 88 1.38 8.93 -28.24
C ARG A 88 1.64 9.71 -26.95
N LEU A 89 1.02 9.30 -25.84
CA LEU A 89 1.26 9.92 -24.53
C LEU A 89 2.72 9.74 -24.09
N ARG A 90 3.20 8.49 -24.13
CA ARG A 90 4.54 8.13 -23.66
C ARG A 90 5.65 8.86 -24.39
N ALA A 91 5.47 9.19 -25.67
CA ALA A 91 6.45 9.95 -26.46
C ALA A 91 6.83 11.33 -25.86
N HIS A 92 5.98 11.89 -25.01
CA HIS A 92 6.19 13.20 -24.37
C HIS A 92 6.41 13.10 -22.85
N MET A 93 6.49 11.88 -22.31
CA MET A 93 6.61 11.59 -20.88
C MET A 93 8.02 11.13 -20.52
N ARG A 94 8.35 11.16 -19.22
CA ARG A 94 9.61 10.63 -18.73
C ARG A 94 9.51 9.10 -18.64
N PRO A 95 10.43 8.33 -19.24
CA PRO A 95 10.46 6.88 -19.03
C PRO A 95 10.61 6.54 -17.54
N SER A 96 9.93 5.50 -17.08
CA SER A 96 10.18 4.96 -15.74
C SER A 96 11.63 4.50 -15.64
N THR A 97 12.33 4.93 -14.59
CA THR A 97 13.74 4.61 -14.35
C THR A 97 13.92 3.34 -13.53
N HIS A 98 12.84 2.77 -13.02
CA HIS A 98 12.87 1.49 -12.33
C HIS A 98 12.96 0.37 -13.36
N ASP A 99 13.61 -0.74 -13.01
CA ASP A 99 13.75 -1.95 -13.84
C ASP A 99 12.39 -2.68 -13.92
N GLU A 100 11.40 -1.95 -14.43
CA GLU A 100 10.01 -2.33 -14.52
C GLU A 100 9.83 -3.10 -15.81
N TRP A 101 9.67 -4.40 -15.62
CA TRP A 101 9.30 -5.34 -16.66
C TRP A 101 8.01 -4.96 -17.41
N LEU A 102 7.19 -4.10 -16.80
CA LEU A 102 6.00 -3.49 -17.37
C LEU A 102 6.34 -2.07 -17.82
N GLU A 103 6.72 -1.94 -19.09
CA GLU A 103 7.21 -0.68 -19.66
C GLU A 103 6.22 0.47 -19.46
N SER A 104 6.67 1.55 -18.82
CA SER A 104 5.83 2.69 -18.47
C SER A 104 6.58 4.02 -18.63
N SER A 105 5.82 5.11 -18.70
CA SER A 105 6.36 6.48 -18.68
C SER A 105 5.41 7.36 -17.89
N SER A 106 5.92 8.42 -17.25
CA SER A 106 5.14 9.27 -16.38
C SER A 106 5.33 10.76 -16.66
N ALA A 107 4.29 11.52 -16.36
CA ALA A 107 4.34 12.97 -16.33
C ALA A 107 3.50 13.52 -15.18
N ARG A 108 3.98 14.59 -14.57
CA ARG A 108 3.19 15.36 -13.61
C ARG A 108 2.06 16.08 -14.35
N VAL A 109 0.88 16.08 -13.77
CA VAL A 109 -0.29 16.77 -14.32
C VAL A 109 -1.00 17.56 -13.21
N ASP A 110 -1.65 18.65 -13.57
CA ASP A 110 -2.37 19.48 -12.58
C ASP A 110 -3.73 18.87 -12.23
N HIS A 111 -4.00 18.76 -10.92
CA HIS A 111 -5.29 18.39 -10.35
C HIS A 111 -5.75 19.50 -9.38
N PRO A 112 -7.03 19.91 -9.38
CA PRO A 112 -7.50 21.04 -8.57
C PRO A 112 -7.37 20.82 -7.06
N GLU A 113 -7.51 19.57 -6.61
CA GLU A 113 -7.55 19.23 -5.17
C GLU A 113 -6.42 18.32 -4.69
N ALA A 114 -5.50 17.91 -5.57
CA ALA A 114 -4.42 16.99 -5.19
C ALA A 114 -3.12 17.76 -4.99
N GLN A 115 -2.39 17.41 -3.93
CA GLN A 115 -1.06 17.98 -3.69
C GLN A 115 -0.10 17.57 -4.81
N GLU A 116 -0.23 16.33 -5.25
CA GLU A 116 0.49 15.78 -6.39
C GLU A 116 -0.43 14.93 -7.24
N CYS A 117 -0.24 15.02 -8.55
CA CYS A 117 -0.84 14.11 -9.50
C CYS A 117 0.18 13.71 -10.57
N ILE A 118 0.37 12.40 -10.71
CA ILE A 118 1.24 11.80 -11.71
C ILE A 118 0.36 10.94 -12.62
N LEU A 119 0.47 11.15 -13.93
CA LEU A 119 -0.08 10.26 -14.93
C LEU A 119 0.98 9.24 -15.32
N HIS A 120 0.69 7.95 -15.13
CA HIS A 120 1.49 6.84 -15.62
C HIS A 120 0.85 6.25 -16.87
N ALA A 121 1.59 6.14 -17.96
CA ALA A 121 1.16 5.51 -19.21
C ALA A 121 1.99 4.24 -19.46
N PHE A 122 1.31 3.10 -19.44
CA PHE A 122 1.89 1.78 -19.68
C PHE A 122 1.80 1.40 -21.15
N ALA A 123 2.86 0.78 -21.68
CA ALA A 123 2.97 0.42 -23.08
C ALA A 123 1.86 -0.53 -23.55
N CYS A 124 1.27 -1.33 -22.64
CA CYS A 124 0.14 -2.21 -22.90
C CYS A 124 -1.20 -1.50 -23.11
N GLY A 125 -1.23 -0.16 -23.11
CA GLY A 125 -2.45 0.60 -23.40
C GLY A 125 -3.23 1.08 -22.18
N VAL A 126 -2.65 1.02 -20.99
CA VAL A 126 -3.29 1.49 -19.74
C VAL A 126 -2.67 2.81 -19.31
N ALA A 127 -3.52 3.75 -18.90
CA ALA A 127 -3.11 4.94 -18.17
C ALA A 127 -3.62 4.87 -16.74
N VAL A 128 -2.84 5.36 -15.78
CA VAL A 128 -3.22 5.43 -14.36
C VAL A 128 -2.90 6.81 -13.84
N PHE A 129 -3.92 7.54 -13.39
CA PHE A 129 -3.69 8.73 -12.57
C PHE A 129 -3.43 8.30 -11.13
N HIS A 130 -2.30 8.73 -10.58
CA HIS A 130 -1.97 8.62 -9.18
C HIS A 130 -2.13 10.00 -8.52
N LEU A 131 -3.10 10.14 -7.62
CA LEU A 131 -3.35 11.37 -6.86
C LEU A 131 -2.84 11.20 -5.43
N VAL A 132 -2.20 12.22 -4.87
CA VAL A 132 -1.84 12.29 -3.44
C VAL A 132 -2.60 13.43 -2.78
N GLN A 133 -3.37 13.09 -1.75
CA GLN A 133 -4.23 14.01 -1.02
C GLN A 133 -4.03 13.83 0.49
N PRO A 134 -3.29 14.72 1.17
CA PRO A 134 -3.17 14.71 2.61
C PRO A 134 -4.48 15.10 3.29
N HIS A 135 -4.87 14.37 4.33
CA HIS A 135 -6.09 14.61 5.10
C HIS A 135 -5.84 14.63 6.61
N GLN A 136 -6.64 15.46 7.28
CA GLN A 136 -6.76 15.49 8.74
C GLN A 136 -8.23 15.35 9.16
N PRO A 137 -8.86 14.17 8.96
CA PRO A 137 -10.27 13.98 9.26
C PRO A 137 -10.50 13.97 10.79
N ALA A 138 -11.72 14.33 11.22
CA ALA A 138 -12.07 14.21 12.63
C ALA A 138 -12.37 12.74 13.02
N ALA A 139 -12.92 11.97 12.08
CA ALA A 139 -13.19 10.54 12.21
C ALA A 139 -12.81 9.77 10.92
N LEU A 140 -12.57 8.46 11.00
CA LEU A 140 -12.34 7.63 9.80
C LEU A 140 -13.55 7.65 8.85
N THR A 141 -14.74 7.81 9.40
CA THR A 141 -16.00 7.95 8.68
C THR A 141 -15.98 9.19 7.79
N ASP A 142 -15.44 10.32 8.27
CA ASP A 142 -15.34 11.55 7.47
C ASP A 142 -14.44 11.33 6.24
N LEU A 143 -13.31 10.65 6.44
CA LEU A 143 -12.40 10.28 5.36
C LEU A 143 -13.07 9.33 4.37
N ALA A 144 -13.79 8.32 4.87
CA ALA A 144 -14.50 7.35 4.03
C ALA A 144 -15.60 8.02 3.20
N VAL A 145 -16.39 8.93 3.79
CA VAL A 145 -17.42 9.71 3.09
C VAL A 145 -16.78 10.62 2.05
N TRP A 146 -15.73 11.36 2.42
CA TRP A 146 -14.96 12.20 1.49
C TRP A 146 -14.48 11.39 0.28
N ARG A 147 -13.88 10.23 0.53
CA ARG A 147 -13.38 9.33 -0.51
C ARG A 147 -14.47 9.02 -1.53
N TYR A 148 -15.64 8.53 -1.10
CA TYR A 148 -16.70 8.18 -2.06
C TYR A 148 -17.31 9.39 -2.76
N ARG A 149 -17.40 10.55 -2.09
CA ARG A 149 -17.91 11.78 -2.71
C ARG A 149 -16.97 12.31 -3.80
N SER A 150 -15.66 12.23 -3.56
CA SER A 150 -14.65 12.68 -4.53
C SER A 150 -14.68 11.91 -5.85
N TYR A 151 -15.28 10.72 -5.91
CA TYR A 151 -15.38 9.98 -7.18
C TYR A 151 -16.21 10.71 -8.22
N ALA A 152 -17.21 11.48 -7.78
CA ALA A 152 -18.06 12.27 -8.66
C ALA A 152 -17.30 13.42 -9.35
N SER A 153 -16.18 13.89 -8.78
CA SER A 153 -15.30 14.90 -9.38
C SER A 153 -14.09 14.29 -10.07
N ASP A 154 -13.43 13.31 -9.44
CA ASP A 154 -12.14 12.79 -9.89
C ASP A 154 -12.28 11.97 -11.19
N LEU A 155 -13.35 11.16 -11.34
CA LEU A 155 -13.54 10.34 -12.53
C LEU A 155 -13.81 11.18 -13.79
N PRO A 156 -14.75 12.16 -13.78
CA PRO A 156 -14.91 13.07 -14.93
C PRO A 156 -13.67 13.92 -15.20
N TRP A 157 -12.99 14.41 -14.15
CA TRP A 157 -11.75 15.16 -14.31
C TRP A 157 -10.68 14.33 -15.04
N ALA A 158 -10.49 13.07 -14.67
CA ALA A 158 -9.49 12.20 -15.29
C ALA A 158 -9.79 11.92 -16.77
N ARG A 159 -11.08 11.71 -17.12
CA ARG A 159 -11.50 11.62 -18.53
C ARG A 159 -11.15 12.90 -19.29
N ASP A 160 -11.56 14.06 -18.76
CA ASP A 160 -11.36 15.34 -19.41
C ASP A 160 -9.87 15.68 -19.55
N LYS A 161 -9.05 15.31 -18.56
CA LYS A 161 -7.60 15.46 -18.62
C LYS A 161 -6.97 14.58 -19.71
N LEU A 162 -7.41 13.34 -19.87
CA LEU A 162 -6.94 12.47 -20.95
C LEU A 162 -7.34 13.01 -22.32
N ARG A 163 -8.57 13.52 -22.46
CA ARG A 163 -9.04 14.18 -23.67
C ARG A 163 -8.11 15.32 -24.07
N ASP A 164 -7.80 16.20 -23.13
CA ASP A 164 -6.94 17.35 -23.40
C ASP A 164 -5.50 16.93 -23.74
N LEU A 165 -4.99 15.87 -23.10
CA LEU A 165 -3.64 15.34 -23.37
C LEU A 165 -3.54 14.58 -24.70
N LEU A 166 -4.63 13.94 -25.14
CA LEU A 166 -4.70 13.19 -26.39
C LEU A 166 -5.12 14.07 -27.58
N ASP A 167 -5.61 15.28 -27.33
CA ASP A 167 -6.19 16.18 -28.34
C ASP A 167 -7.30 15.46 -29.14
N GLU A 168 -8.24 14.83 -28.43
CA GLU A 168 -9.33 14.05 -29.01
C GLU A 168 -10.72 14.57 -28.59
N GLU A 169 -11.75 14.24 -29.39
CA GLU A 169 -13.14 14.58 -29.06
C GLU A 169 -13.68 13.76 -27.87
N PRO A 170 -14.64 14.29 -27.08
CA PRO A 170 -15.14 13.64 -25.86
C PRO A 170 -15.66 12.20 -26.06
N ALA A 171 -16.25 11.91 -27.22
CA ALA A 171 -16.83 10.59 -27.50
C ALA A 171 -15.77 9.48 -27.68
N GLY A 172 -14.50 9.84 -27.91
CA GLY A 172 -13.43 8.88 -28.17
C GLY A 172 -12.69 8.40 -26.92
N VAL A 173 -12.78 9.13 -25.80
CA VAL A 173 -11.91 8.91 -24.63
C VAL A 173 -12.65 8.11 -23.56
N PRO A 174 -12.12 6.94 -23.15
CA PRO A 174 -12.74 6.12 -22.13
C PRO A 174 -12.69 6.79 -20.74
N ASN A 175 -13.67 6.46 -19.90
CA ASN A 175 -13.66 6.86 -18.49
C ASN A 175 -12.82 5.88 -17.67
N PRO A 176 -12.12 6.35 -16.61
CA PRO A 176 -11.66 5.43 -15.58
C PRO A 176 -12.86 4.69 -14.95
N GLU A 177 -12.72 3.38 -14.76
CA GLU A 177 -13.82 2.53 -14.30
C GLU A 177 -14.00 2.57 -12.78
N TYR A 178 -12.93 2.82 -12.03
CA TYR A 178 -12.94 2.77 -10.58
C TYR A 178 -11.80 3.60 -9.97
N VAL A 179 -11.87 3.77 -8.65
CA VAL A 179 -10.81 4.38 -7.85
C VAL A 179 -10.38 3.38 -6.79
N LEU A 180 -9.11 2.98 -6.81
CA LEU A 180 -8.48 2.29 -5.68
C LEU A 180 -7.83 3.33 -4.76
N SER A 181 -7.87 3.09 -3.45
CA SER A 181 -7.18 3.92 -2.47
C SER A 181 -6.11 3.13 -1.72
N LEU A 182 -4.95 3.74 -1.55
CA LEU A 182 -3.96 3.38 -0.55
C LEU A 182 -3.90 4.50 0.49
N TYR A 183 -3.93 4.15 1.77
CA TYR A 183 -3.84 5.08 2.88
C TYR A 183 -2.52 4.88 3.62
N TRP A 184 -1.71 5.93 3.65
CA TRP A 184 -0.52 5.99 4.48
C TRP A 184 -0.85 6.76 5.76
N LEU A 185 -1.07 6.03 6.85
CA LEU A 185 -1.40 6.60 8.14
C LEU A 185 -0.15 7.17 8.80
N ILE A 186 -0.15 8.49 9.02
CA ILE A 186 0.93 9.24 9.66
C ILE A 186 0.74 9.23 11.18
N SER A 187 -0.48 9.53 11.64
CA SER A 187 -0.83 9.49 13.06
C SER A 187 -2.33 9.27 13.27
N GLY A 188 -2.69 8.81 14.47
CA GLY A 188 -4.08 8.72 14.91
C GLY A 188 -4.17 8.62 16.44
N PRO A 189 -5.38 8.80 17.01
CA PRO A 189 -5.58 8.78 18.46
C PRO A 189 -5.53 7.36 19.07
N TRP A 190 -5.47 6.32 18.25
CA TRP A 190 -5.64 4.94 18.67
C TRP A 190 -4.33 4.27 19.11
N SER A 191 -4.46 3.31 20.02
CA SER A 191 -3.36 2.46 20.49
C SER A 191 -3.83 1.00 20.60
N GLY A 192 -2.88 0.05 20.55
CA GLY A 192 -3.20 -1.38 20.69
C GLY A 192 -4.19 -1.86 19.63
N ASP A 193 -5.16 -2.68 20.03
CA ASP A 193 -6.14 -3.29 19.11
C ASP A 193 -6.98 -2.28 18.35
N ALA A 194 -7.23 -1.10 18.92
CA ALA A 194 -7.95 -0.02 18.25
C ALA A 194 -7.13 0.56 17.08
N HIS A 195 -5.80 0.59 17.18
CA HIS A 195 -4.93 1.02 16.09
C HIS A 195 -5.00 0.02 14.92
N ASP A 196 -4.90 -1.27 15.21
CA ASP A 196 -5.06 -2.32 14.21
C ASP A 196 -6.43 -2.28 13.54
N THR A 197 -7.49 -2.07 14.33
CA THR A 197 -8.85 -1.91 13.83
C THR A 197 -8.97 -0.70 12.91
N ALA A 198 -8.35 0.44 13.26
CA ALA A 198 -8.34 1.63 12.42
C ALA A 198 -7.73 1.38 11.02
N LEU A 199 -6.60 0.67 10.92
CA LEU A 199 -6.03 0.31 9.61
C LEU A 199 -6.93 -0.66 8.83
N ARG A 200 -7.63 -1.58 9.50
CA ARG A 200 -8.61 -2.46 8.84
C ARG A 200 -9.78 -1.68 8.26
N LEU A 201 -10.30 -0.71 9.02
CA LEU A 201 -11.36 0.20 8.55
C LEU A 201 -10.90 1.06 7.37
N LEU A 202 -9.65 1.54 7.40
CA LEU A 202 -9.05 2.25 6.26
C LEU A 202 -8.93 1.39 5.00
N SER A 203 -8.64 0.09 5.13
CA SER A 203 -8.62 -0.84 3.98
C SER A 203 -10.02 -1.23 3.47
N THR A 204 -11.06 -1.02 4.28
CA THR A 204 -12.46 -1.37 3.96
C THR A 204 -13.43 -0.24 4.35
N PRO A 205 -13.29 0.97 3.80
CA PRO A 205 -14.04 2.15 4.25
C PRO A 205 -15.56 2.06 3.99
N SER A 206 -16.01 1.13 3.16
CA SER A 206 -17.45 0.90 2.90
C SER A 206 -18.23 0.49 4.14
N VAL A 207 -17.58 -0.05 5.18
CA VAL A 207 -18.27 -0.43 6.43
C VAL A 207 -18.62 0.77 7.31
N LEU A 208 -18.21 1.97 6.92
CA LEU A 208 -18.53 3.22 7.60
C LEU A 208 -19.51 4.10 6.79
N VAL A 209 -19.85 3.72 5.56
CA VAL A 209 -20.53 4.59 4.60
C VAL A 209 -21.68 3.87 3.90
N ASP A 210 -22.87 4.46 3.95
CA ASP A 210 -23.94 4.13 3.03
C ASP A 210 -23.66 4.80 1.67
N ARG A 211 -23.22 3.98 0.71
CA ARG A 211 -22.92 4.42 -0.66
C ARG A 211 -24.19 4.65 -1.49
N GLY A 212 -25.32 4.06 -1.09
CA GLY A 212 -26.59 4.08 -1.82
C GLY A 212 -27.57 5.13 -1.30
N ALA A 213 -27.16 5.97 -0.36
CA ALA A 213 -28.01 7.02 0.19
C ALA A 213 -28.50 7.98 -0.91
N PRO A 214 -29.77 8.48 -0.84
CA PRO A 214 -30.40 9.25 -1.92
C PRO A 214 -29.64 10.50 -2.36
N ASP A 215 -28.98 11.18 -1.41
CA ASP A 215 -28.22 12.42 -1.65
C ASP A 215 -26.72 12.17 -1.87
N GLY A 216 -26.35 10.93 -2.20
CA GLY A 216 -24.97 10.48 -2.35
C GLY A 216 -24.37 9.90 -1.06
N PRO A 217 -23.09 9.50 -1.08
CA PRO A 217 -22.46 8.79 0.02
C PRO A 217 -22.61 9.52 1.37
N ALA A 218 -23.09 8.80 2.37
CA ALA A 218 -23.41 9.31 3.70
C ALA A 218 -22.85 8.41 4.79
N PRO A 219 -22.52 8.94 5.98
CA PRO A 219 -22.03 8.12 7.08
C PRO A 219 -23.10 7.11 7.51
N LEU A 220 -22.68 5.88 7.83
CA LEU A 220 -23.51 4.99 8.64
C LEU A 220 -23.65 5.59 10.05
N GLY A 221 -24.71 5.23 10.78
CA GLY A 221 -25.12 5.92 12.02
C GLY A 221 -23.97 6.25 12.97
N GLY A 222 -24.06 7.40 13.67
CA GLY A 222 -22.92 8.06 14.31
C GLY A 222 -22.13 7.28 15.37
N ALA A 223 -22.60 6.11 15.82
CA ALA A 223 -21.89 5.24 16.76
C ALA A 223 -21.17 4.05 16.09
N VAL A 224 -21.28 3.87 14.76
CA VAL A 224 -20.72 2.69 14.06
C VAL A 224 -19.20 2.64 14.17
N GLU A 225 -18.51 3.74 13.87
CA GLU A 225 -17.05 3.80 13.98
C GLU A 225 -16.56 3.53 15.40
N GLU A 226 -17.15 4.22 16.40
CA GLU A 226 -16.81 4.04 17.81
C GLU A 226 -17.03 2.59 18.26
N SER A 227 -18.14 1.98 17.86
CA SER A 227 -18.44 0.58 18.14
C SER A 227 -17.39 -0.34 17.54
N LEU A 228 -17.06 -0.17 16.26
CA LEU A 228 -16.08 -1.02 15.57
C LEU A 228 -14.69 -0.88 16.20
N LEU A 229 -14.25 0.34 16.50
CA LEU A 229 -12.98 0.59 17.18
C LEU A 229 -12.94 -0.04 18.58
N ALA A 230 -14.06 -0.07 19.30
CA ALA A 230 -14.16 -0.63 20.65
C ALA A 230 -14.24 -2.17 20.65
N THR A 231 -14.98 -2.76 19.71
CA THR A 231 -15.22 -4.22 19.67
C THR A 231 -14.23 -4.97 18.76
N GLY A 232 -13.45 -4.24 17.98
CA GLY A 232 -12.67 -4.78 16.88
C GLY A 232 -13.52 -4.98 15.61
N PHE A 233 -12.82 -5.06 14.49
CA PHE A 233 -13.41 -5.36 13.18
C PHE A 233 -12.54 -6.39 12.46
N ASP A 234 -13.14 -7.50 12.06
CA ASP A 234 -12.50 -8.53 11.24
C ASP A 234 -13.38 -8.84 10.03
N HIS A 235 -12.74 -9.06 8.89
CA HIS A 235 -13.42 -9.34 7.64
C HIS A 235 -12.58 -10.31 6.82
N PRO A 236 -13.17 -11.40 6.27
CA PRO A 236 -12.41 -12.47 5.61
C PRO A 236 -11.60 -11.99 4.40
N ASP A 237 -12.05 -10.92 3.76
CA ASP A 237 -11.38 -10.32 2.59
C ASP A 237 -10.30 -9.30 2.95
N ILE A 238 -9.98 -9.13 4.24
CA ILE A 238 -8.86 -8.31 4.69
C ILE A 238 -7.67 -9.21 5.02
N VAL A 239 -6.51 -8.86 4.47
CA VAL A 239 -5.26 -9.62 4.64
C VAL A 239 -4.22 -8.71 5.29
N SER A 240 -3.73 -9.13 6.45
CA SER A 240 -2.59 -8.47 7.11
C SER A 240 -1.29 -8.76 6.36
N PHE A 241 -0.46 -7.73 6.22
CA PHE A 241 0.92 -7.87 5.77
C PHE A 241 1.89 -7.02 6.61
N GLY A 242 1.42 -6.52 7.75
CA GLY A 242 2.25 -5.80 8.73
C GLY A 242 3.26 -6.73 9.40
N VAL A 243 4.38 -6.16 9.85
CA VAL A 243 5.41 -6.88 10.60
C VAL A 243 5.48 -6.31 12.01
N ARG A 244 5.31 -7.17 13.02
CA ARG A 244 5.27 -6.76 14.43
C ARG A 244 6.51 -5.93 14.81
N GLY A 245 6.28 -4.74 15.36
CA GLY A 245 7.35 -3.81 15.75
C GLY A 245 8.01 -3.05 14.58
N VAL A 246 7.54 -3.24 13.35
CA VAL A 246 8.02 -2.55 12.15
C VAL A 246 6.88 -1.76 11.51
N SER A 247 5.72 -2.38 11.26
CA SER A 247 4.57 -1.73 10.63
C SER A 247 3.24 -2.42 10.99
N THR A 248 2.15 -1.68 10.88
CA THR A 248 0.78 -2.23 10.85
C THR A 248 0.23 -2.02 9.44
N ALA A 249 -0.24 -3.08 8.79
CA ALA A 249 -0.66 -2.97 7.40
C ALA A 249 -1.69 -4.03 6.99
N TYR A 250 -2.68 -3.58 6.20
CA TYR A 250 -3.80 -4.40 5.75
C TYR A 250 -4.15 -4.08 4.30
N ALA A 251 -4.42 -5.11 3.51
CA ALA A 251 -5.00 -4.98 2.18
C ALA A 251 -6.43 -5.51 2.22
N GLY A 252 -7.34 -4.87 1.48
CA GLY A 252 -8.70 -5.32 1.27
C GLY A 252 -9.15 -4.96 -0.14
N TRP A 253 -10.31 -5.49 -0.56
CA TRP A 253 -10.86 -5.23 -1.91
C TRP A 253 -10.98 -3.73 -2.23
N SER A 254 -11.29 -2.91 -1.23
CA SER A 254 -11.52 -1.48 -1.41
C SER A 254 -10.24 -0.64 -1.30
N GLY A 255 -9.13 -1.19 -0.80
CA GLY A 255 -7.91 -0.42 -0.64
C GLY A 255 -6.87 -1.04 0.28
N VAL A 256 -5.73 -0.38 0.37
CA VAL A 256 -4.59 -0.75 1.21
C VAL A 256 -4.40 0.29 2.29
N ALA A 257 -4.02 -0.12 3.49
CA ALA A 257 -3.71 0.77 4.59
C ALA A 257 -2.36 0.38 5.21
N TYR A 258 -1.51 1.36 5.47
CA TYR A 258 -0.16 1.16 5.99
C TYR A 258 0.20 2.21 7.03
N ALA A 259 0.76 1.77 8.16
CA ALA A 259 1.36 2.61 9.19
C ALA A 259 2.78 2.11 9.49
N SER A 260 3.78 2.99 9.35
CA SER A 260 5.18 2.69 9.66
C SER A 260 5.49 2.98 11.13
N HIS A 261 6.02 1.99 11.85
CA HIS A 261 6.55 2.15 13.21
C HIS A 261 8.08 2.29 13.24
N SER A 262 8.78 1.86 12.19
CA SER A 262 10.24 1.89 12.10
C SER A 262 10.73 2.37 10.73
N ARG A 263 11.18 3.63 10.64
CA ARG A 263 11.57 4.26 9.36
C ARG A 263 12.61 3.48 8.55
N GLU A 264 13.55 2.81 9.22
CA GLU A 264 14.64 2.07 8.57
C GLU A 264 14.26 0.67 8.12
N ARG A 265 13.19 0.09 8.68
CA ARG A 265 12.81 -1.31 8.47
C ARG A 265 11.48 -1.47 7.75
N SER A 266 10.63 -0.46 7.78
CA SER A 266 9.35 -0.42 7.08
C SER A 266 9.54 -0.35 5.56
N LEU A 267 8.50 -0.76 4.84
CA LEU A 267 8.33 -0.38 3.45
C LEU A 267 8.24 1.13 3.34
N THR A 268 8.81 1.65 2.27
CA THR A 268 8.62 3.02 1.81
C THR A 268 7.30 3.16 1.06
N ILE A 269 6.74 4.37 1.03
CA ILE A 269 5.53 4.64 0.26
C ILE A 269 5.70 4.29 -1.23
N ASP A 270 6.89 4.53 -1.80
CA ASP A 270 7.21 4.24 -3.19
C ASP A 270 7.11 2.75 -3.51
N GLU A 271 7.49 1.87 -2.58
CA GLU A 271 7.38 0.42 -2.74
C GLU A 271 5.92 -0.03 -2.79
N LEU A 272 5.05 0.53 -1.95
CA LEU A 272 3.60 0.23 -2.02
C LEU A 272 2.96 0.82 -3.28
N VAL A 273 3.27 2.08 -3.62
CA VAL A 273 2.75 2.75 -4.82
C VAL A 273 3.15 2.01 -6.09
N THR A 274 4.41 1.57 -6.19
CA THR A 274 4.91 0.79 -7.34
C THR A 274 4.17 -0.55 -7.48
N CYS A 275 3.93 -1.23 -6.36
CA CYS A 275 3.16 -2.47 -6.36
C CYS A 275 1.72 -2.22 -6.86
N GLU A 276 1.05 -1.20 -6.33
CA GLU A 276 -0.32 -0.86 -6.73
C GLU A 276 -0.42 -0.38 -8.18
N LEU A 277 0.50 0.45 -8.65
CA LEU A 277 0.55 0.85 -10.06
C LEU A 277 0.60 -0.36 -10.99
N THR A 278 1.43 -1.36 -10.66
CA THR A 278 1.52 -2.60 -11.44
C THR A 278 0.23 -3.41 -11.37
N VAL A 279 -0.32 -3.61 -10.17
CA VAL A 279 -1.53 -4.40 -9.95
C VAL A 279 -2.72 -3.76 -10.64
N GLN A 280 -2.94 -2.45 -10.45
CA GLN A 280 -4.07 -1.73 -11.03
C GLN A 280 -3.96 -1.60 -12.55
N ALA A 281 -2.75 -1.44 -13.10
CA ALA A 281 -2.56 -1.46 -14.55
C ALA A 281 -2.98 -2.80 -15.16
N LEU A 282 -2.57 -3.91 -14.56
CA LEU A 282 -2.91 -5.25 -15.04
C LEU A 282 -4.37 -5.61 -14.77
N TRP A 283 -4.93 -5.16 -13.64
CA TRP A 283 -6.34 -5.34 -13.35
C TRP A 283 -7.19 -4.66 -14.42
N CYS A 284 -6.91 -3.39 -14.73
CA CYS A 284 -7.59 -2.65 -15.80
C CYS A 284 -7.39 -3.29 -17.18
N PHE A 285 -6.18 -3.76 -17.51
CA PHE A 285 -5.94 -4.49 -18.76
C PHE A 285 -6.78 -5.76 -18.86
N THR A 286 -6.80 -6.61 -17.82
CA THR A 286 -7.58 -7.85 -17.82
C THR A 286 -9.09 -7.59 -17.83
N ARG A 287 -9.53 -6.49 -17.21
CA ARG A 287 -10.91 -6.02 -17.27
C ARG A 287 -11.32 -5.64 -18.69
N GLN A 288 -10.45 -4.99 -19.46
CA GLN A 288 -10.72 -4.72 -20.88
C GLN A 288 -10.92 -6.00 -21.70
N VAL A 289 -10.08 -7.01 -21.50
CA VAL A 289 -10.24 -8.32 -22.16
C VAL A 289 -11.58 -8.95 -21.79
N GLN A 290 -11.94 -8.88 -20.51
CA GLN A 290 -13.23 -9.37 -20.03
C GLN A 290 -14.40 -8.60 -20.65
N GLN A 291 -14.29 -7.27 -20.77
CA GLN A 291 -15.32 -6.42 -21.36
C GLN A 291 -15.58 -6.78 -22.83
N MET A 292 -14.52 -7.06 -23.62
CA MET A 292 -14.69 -7.52 -25.02
C MET A 292 -15.56 -8.78 -25.09
N ILE A 293 -15.34 -9.76 -24.19
CA ILE A 293 -16.13 -10.99 -24.12
C ILE A 293 -17.57 -10.69 -23.71
N GLU A 294 -17.77 -9.84 -22.70
CA GLU A 294 -19.09 -9.43 -22.22
C GLU A 294 -19.89 -8.70 -23.33
N ASP A 295 -19.20 -7.99 -24.21
CA ASP A 295 -19.77 -7.34 -25.40
C ASP A 295 -19.98 -8.31 -26.59
N GLY A 296 -19.70 -9.60 -26.41
CA GLY A 296 -19.86 -10.64 -27.43
C GLY A 296 -18.81 -10.59 -28.54
N GLN A 297 -17.65 -9.97 -28.28
CA GLN A 297 -16.53 -9.87 -29.21
C GLN A 297 -15.46 -10.92 -28.87
N ASP A 298 -14.78 -11.41 -29.91
CA ASP A 298 -13.58 -12.22 -29.71
C ASP A 298 -12.47 -11.30 -29.15
N PRO A 299 -11.91 -11.62 -27.97
CA PRO A 299 -10.96 -10.75 -27.31
C PRO A 299 -9.67 -10.66 -28.13
N PHE A 300 -9.28 -9.44 -28.50
CA PHE A 300 -8.11 -9.18 -29.31
C PHE A 300 -7.19 -8.16 -28.64
N MET A 301 -5.90 -8.49 -28.59
CA MET A 301 -4.82 -7.60 -28.17
C MET A 301 -3.66 -7.74 -29.15
N PRO A 302 -2.86 -6.68 -29.40
CA PRO A 302 -1.64 -6.80 -30.20
C PRO A 302 -0.75 -7.94 -29.69
N GLU A 303 -0.07 -8.65 -30.59
CA GLU A 303 0.66 -9.90 -30.26
C GLU A 303 1.62 -9.74 -29.06
N GLN A 304 2.32 -8.61 -29.00
CA GLN A 304 3.25 -8.26 -27.91
C GLN A 304 2.58 -8.13 -26.53
N TYR A 305 1.26 -7.92 -26.48
CA TYR A 305 0.44 -7.83 -25.27
C TYR A 305 -0.64 -8.94 -25.19
N GLY A 306 -0.44 -10.04 -25.93
CA GLY A 306 -1.33 -11.21 -25.92
C GLY A 306 -1.17 -12.12 -24.69
N TRP A 307 -1.65 -13.36 -24.78
CA TRP A 307 -1.62 -14.32 -23.66
C TRP A 307 -0.21 -14.58 -23.09
N ARG A 308 0.85 -14.50 -23.91
CA ARG A 308 2.25 -14.67 -23.45
C ARG A 308 2.69 -13.54 -22.53
N PHE A 309 2.22 -12.32 -22.78
CA PHE A 309 2.45 -11.16 -21.92
C PHE A 309 1.77 -11.35 -20.56
N LEU A 310 0.50 -11.78 -20.54
CA LEU A 310 -0.22 -12.07 -19.28
C LEU A 310 0.42 -13.21 -18.49
N ARG A 311 0.89 -14.26 -19.17
CA ARG A 311 1.64 -15.35 -18.54
C ARG A 311 2.93 -14.84 -17.88
N ALA A 312 3.69 -13.99 -18.58
CA ALA A 312 4.91 -13.38 -18.04
C ALA A 312 4.60 -12.45 -16.86
N ALA A 313 3.53 -11.65 -16.95
CA ALA A 313 3.04 -10.80 -15.88
C ALA A 313 2.71 -11.61 -14.62
N SER A 314 1.92 -12.68 -14.76
CA SER A 314 1.57 -13.59 -13.67
C SER A 314 2.81 -14.22 -13.02
N SER A 315 3.78 -14.66 -13.83
CA SER A 315 5.04 -15.21 -13.32
C SER A 315 5.86 -14.16 -12.55
N ARG A 316 5.89 -12.92 -13.00
CA ARG A 316 6.69 -11.84 -12.38
C ARG A 316 6.06 -11.27 -11.11
N LEU A 317 4.74 -11.36 -10.97
CA LEU A 317 4.02 -10.99 -9.75
C LEU A 317 4.09 -12.07 -8.67
N THR A 318 4.28 -13.34 -9.05
CA THR A 318 4.29 -14.46 -8.10
C THR A 318 5.70 -14.93 -7.74
N ALA A 319 6.70 -14.69 -8.60
CA ALA A 319 8.08 -15.06 -8.31
C ALA A 319 8.73 -14.11 -7.30
N ALA A 320 9.22 -14.67 -6.19
CA ALA A 320 10.10 -13.95 -5.27
C ALA A 320 11.41 -13.56 -5.97
N ARG A 321 11.88 -12.34 -5.70
CA ARG A 321 13.15 -11.84 -6.27
C ARG A 321 14.28 -12.03 -5.27
N ALA A 322 15.50 -12.25 -5.75
CA ALA A 322 16.66 -12.57 -4.90
C ALA A 322 17.02 -11.49 -3.86
N GLN A 323 16.68 -10.22 -4.13
CA GLN A 323 16.94 -9.07 -3.26
C GLN A 323 15.66 -8.52 -2.60
N GLU A 324 14.54 -9.21 -2.75
CA GLU A 324 13.27 -8.77 -2.20
C GLU A 324 13.15 -9.12 -0.72
N THR A 325 12.73 -8.17 0.11
CA THR A 325 12.54 -8.42 1.54
C THR A 325 11.27 -9.25 1.79
N ALA A 326 11.23 -9.98 2.91
CA ALA A 326 10.03 -10.75 3.27
C ALA A 326 8.78 -9.86 3.39
N GLN A 327 8.94 -8.60 3.82
CA GLN A 327 7.82 -7.65 3.92
C GLN A 327 7.25 -7.27 2.55
N HIS A 328 8.10 -7.11 1.53
CA HIS A 328 7.65 -6.89 0.15
C HIS A 328 6.84 -8.07 -0.39
N VAL A 329 7.30 -9.30 -0.11
CA VAL A 329 6.59 -10.52 -0.51
C VAL A 329 5.20 -10.54 0.12
N LEU A 330 5.10 -10.32 1.44
CA LEU A 330 3.83 -10.28 2.17
C LEU A 330 2.89 -9.20 1.64
N MET A 331 3.40 -7.99 1.39
CA MET A 331 2.63 -6.89 0.79
C MET A 331 2.06 -7.31 -0.57
N ARG A 332 2.92 -7.79 -1.47
CA ARG A 332 2.52 -8.18 -2.82
C ARG A 332 1.49 -9.31 -2.79
N GLU A 333 1.69 -10.32 -1.96
CA GLU A 333 0.75 -11.44 -1.80
C GLU A 333 -0.62 -10.97 -1.29
N ALA A 334 -0.64 -10.09 -0.29
CA ALA A 334 -1.88 -9.53 0.26
C ALA A 334 -2.64 -8.71 -0.79
N ILE A 335 -1.96 -7.83 -1.53
CA ILE A 335 -2.57 -7.02 -2.60
C ILE A 335 -3.05 -7.91 -3.76
N MET A 336 -2.26 -8.88 -4.20
CA MET A 336 -2.63 -9.82 -5.26
C MET A 336 -3.86 -10.66 -4.89
N LYS A 337 -3.94 -11.11 -3.63
CA LYS A 337 -5.07 -11.89 -3.13
C LYS A 337 -6.34 -11.05 -3.07
N THR A 338 -6.27 -9.87 -2.47
CA THR A 338 -7.44 -9.02 -2.20
C THR A 338 -7.97 -8.31 -3.44
N SER A 339 -7.14 -8.08 -4.47
CA SER A 339 -7.58 -7.55 -5.77
C SER A 339 -8.20 -8.61 -6.69
N GLY A 340 -8.05 -9.90 -6.36
CA GLY A 340 -8.45 -11.02 -7.24
C GLY A 340 -7.65 -11.11 -8.55
N LEU A 341 -6.54 -10.38 -8.68
CA LEU A 341 -5.83 -10.23 -9.95
C LEU A 341 -5.29 -11.57 -10.48
N ALA A 342 -4.88 -12.49 -9.60
CA ALA A 342 -4.35 -13.80 -10.01
C ALA A 342 -5.36 -14.65 -10.79
N GLU A 343 -6.66 -14.54 -10.47
CA GLU A 343 -7.73 -15.23 -11.20
C GLU A 343 -8.05 -14.51 -12.51
N ARG A 344 -8.12 -13.18 -12.48
CA ARG A 344 -8.35 -12.35 -13.67
C ARG A 344 -7.28 -12.53 -14.73
N LEU A 345 -6.00 -12.58 -14.33
CA LEU A 345 -4.88 -12.84 -15.23
C LEU A 345 -5.02 -14.20 -15.92
N ARG A 346 -5.40 -15.25 -15.19
CA ARG A 346 -5.60 -16.59 -15.75
C ARG A 346 -6.76 -16.60 -16.75
N ALA A 347 -7.91 -16.04 -16.38
CA ALA A 347 -9.08 -15.98 -17.26
C ALA A 347 -8.79 -15.19 -18.55
N ALA A 348 -8.16 -14.02 -18.44
CA ALA A 348 -7.78 -13.22 -19.60
C ALA A 348 -6.70 -13.89 -20.46
N GLN A 349 -5.75 -14.62 -19.86
CA GLN A 349 -4.76 -15.41 -20.58
C GLN A 349 -5.43 -16.51 -21.41
N ASP A 350 -6.39 -17.23 -20.83
CA ASP A 350 -7.08 -18.32 -21.51
C ASP A 350 -7.92 -17.78 -22.67
N ALA A 351 -8.66 -16.70 -22.45
CA ALA A 351 -9.43 -15.99 -23.47
C ALA A 351 -8.58 -15.52 -24.67
N LEU A 352 -7.46 -14.85 -24.41
CA LEU A 352 -6.55 -14.37 -25.48
C LEU A 352 -5.80 -15.51 -26.17
N ARG A 353 -5.75 -16.72 -25.59
CA ARG A 353 -5.13 -17.89 -26.23
C ARG A 353 -6.11 -18.57 -27.18
N GLU A 354 -7.38 -18.64 -26.82
CA GLU A 354 -8.44 -19.23 -27.65
C GLU A 354 -8.74 -18.36 -28.89
N GLY A 355 -8.69 -17.03 -28.76
CA GLY A 355 -8.87 -16.10 -29.89
C GLY A 355 -7.75 -16.08 -30.94
N VAL A 356 -6.65 -16.82 -30.73
CA VAL A 356 -5.55 -16.98 -31.71
C VAL A 356 -5.75 -18.23 -32.58
N GLY A 357 -6.79 -19.02 -32.30
CA GLY A 357 -7.12 -20.30 -32.97
C GLY A 357 -7.75 -20.19 -34.35
#